data_AF-J2YAE2-F1
#
_entry.id   AF-J2YAE2-F1
#
_cell.length_a   1.000
_cell.length_b   1.000
_cell.length_c   1.000
_cell.angle_alpha   90.00
_cell.angle_beta   90.00
_cell.angle_gamma   90.00
#
_symmetry.space_group_name_H-M   'P 1'
#
loop_
_entity.id
_entity.type
_entity.pdbx_description
1 polymer ?
#
loop_
_entity_poly.entity_id
_entity_poly.type
_entity_poly.pdbx_seq_one_letter_code
_entity_poly.pdbx_strand_id
1 'polypeptide(L)' 'MIFKDNEPAAVIINVEAYQEMLDELENLRVEATARERLIGFDQAKAISHEAMRARYAKND' A
#
# COMPACT_ATOMS: atom_id res chain seq x y z
N MET A 1 14.70 -18.37 -15.81
CA MET A 1 14.61 -17.29 -16.82
C MET A 1 14.51 -17.95 -18.18
N ILE A 2 13.63 -17.46 -19.04
CA ILE A 2 13.40 -17.95 -20.40
C ILE A 2 13.94 -16.89 -21.34
N PHE A 3 14.70 -17.33 -22.35
CA PHE A 3 15.26 -16.47 -23.39
C PHE A 3 14.58 -16.74 -24.73
N LYS A 4 14.43 -15.69 -25.54
CA LYS A 4 14.00 -15.77 -26.93
C LYS A 4 14.88 -14.84 -27.76
N ASP A 5 15.40 -15.32 -28.89
CA ASP A 5 16.28 -14.53 -29.77
C ASP A 5 17.52 -13.95 -29.06
N ASN A 6 18.10 -14.72 -28.12
CA ASN A 6 19.18 -14.32 -27.21
C ASN A 6 18.85 -13.17 -26.23
N GLU A 7 17.57 -12.80 -26.06
CA GLU A 7 17.13 -11.81 -25.09
C GLU A 7 16.27 -12.43 -23.98
N PRO A 8 16.37 -11.94 -22.71
CA PRO A 8 15.49 -12.39 -21.63
C PRO A 8 14.03 -12.06 -21.96
N ALA A 9 13.20 -13.09 -22.08
CA ALA A 9 11.79 -12.96 -22.45
C ALA A 9 10.84 -13.21 -21.27
N ALA A 10 11.26 -14.00 -20.28
CA ALA A 10 10.46 -14.22 -19.07
C ALA A 10 11.32 -14.67 -17.87
N VAL A 11 10.75 -14.52 -16.67
CA VAL A 11 11.30 -15.10 -15.44
C VAL A 11 10.31 -16.14 -14.93
N ILE A 12 10.83 -17.30 -14.55
CA ILE A 12 10.03 -18.34 -13.87
C ILE A 12 10.26 -18.10 -12.38
N ILE A 13 9.18 -17.87 -11.65
CA ILE A 13 9.16 -17.65 -10.21
C ILE A 13 8.15 -18.62 -9.59
N ASN A 14 8.43 -19.06 -8.36
CA ASN A 14 7.44 -19.80 -7.58
C ASN A 14 6.21 -18.89 -7.33
N VAL A 15 5.00 -19.46 -7.39
CA VAL A 15 3.76 -18.69 -7.25
C VAL A 15 3.66 -18.02 -5.87
N GLU A 16 4.08 -18.68 -4.80
CA GLU A 16 4.11 -18.14 -3.43
C GLU A 16 5.05 -16.93 -3.36
N ALA A 17 6.28 -17.08 -3.85
CA ALA A 17 7.24 -15.97 -3.90
C ALA A 17 6.75 -14.79 -4.76
N TYR A 18 5.97 -15.05 -5.82
CA TYR A 18 5.33 -14.00 -6.61
C TYR A 18 4.24 -13.27 -5.81
N GLN A 19 3.41 -14.00 -5.07
CA GLN A 19 2.39 -13.38 -4.20
C GLN A 19 3.04 -12.56 -3.09
N GLU A 20 4.05 -13.11 -2.41
CA GLU A 20 4.80 -12.39 -1.37
C GLU A 20 5.40 -11.08 -1.89
N MET A 21 5.95 -11.10 -3.12
CA MET A 21 6.46 -9.89 -3.76
C MET A 21 5.35 -8.86 -4.03
N LEU A 22 4.16 -9.29 -4.45
CA LEU A 22 3.03 -8.39 -4.68
C LEU A 22 2.53 -7.77 -3.38
N ASP A 23 2.41 -8.58 -2.32
CA ASP A 23 2.01 -8.13 -0.99
C ASP A 23 3.01 -7.10 -0.43
N GLU A 24 4.31 -7.34 -0.61
CA GLU A 24 5.35 -6.40 -0.19
C GLU A 24 5.28 -5.07 -0.97
N LEU A 25 5.02 -5.11 -2.28
CA LEU A 25 4.82 -3.90 -3.07
C LEU A 25 3.59 -3.11 -2.61
N GLU A 26 2.52 -3.79 -2.21
CA GLU A 26 1.34 -3.15 -1.63
C GLU A 26 1.69 -2.49 -0.28
N ASN A 27 2.38 -3.20 0.60
CA ASN A 27 2.84 -2.67 1.89
C ASN A 27 3.68 -1.41 1.71
N LEU A 28 4.68 -1.44 0.82
CA LEU A 28 5.53 -0.29 0.53
C LEU A 28 4.73 0.92 0.03
N ARG A 29 3.69 0.70 -0.79
CA ARG A 29 2.81 1.76 -1.26
C ARG A 29 1.96 2.35 -0.12
N VAL A 30 1.45 1.51 0.77
CA VAL A 30 0.72 1.93 1.97
C VAL A 30 1.64 2.76 2.87
N GLU A 31 2.87 2.33 3.09
CA GLU A 31 3.87 3.05 3.89
C GLU A 31 4.24 4.41 3.29
N ALA A 32 4.46 4.48 1.97
CA ALA A 32 4.74 5.73 1.29
C ALA A 32 3.58 6.74 1.48
N THR A 33 2.34 6.27 1.29
CA THR A 33 1.14 7.09 1.48
C THR A 33 0.99 7.54 2.94
N ALA A 34 1.25 6.65 3.90
CA ALA A 34 1.21 6.98 5.32
C ALA A 34 2.26 8.05 5.67
N ARG A 35 3.48 7.92 5.13
CA ARG A 35 4.56 8.89 5.31
C ARG A 35 4.19 10.27 4.77
N GLU A 36 3.63 10.35 3.57
CA GLU A 36 3.15 11.62 3.00
C GLU A 36 2.09 12.29 3.87
N ARG A 37 1.12 11.50 4.38
CA ARG A 37 0.09 12.01 5.29
C ARG A 37 0.67 12.52 6.61
N LEU A 38 1.68 11.83 7.15
CA LEU A 38 2.35 12.24 8.38
C LEU A 38 3.16 13.53 8.19
N ILE A 39 3.82 13.70 7.05
CA ILE A 39 4.55 14.94 6.72
C ILE A 39 3.59 16.14 6.69
N GLY A 40 2.39 15.96 6.15
CA GLY A 40 1.35 16.99 6.10
C GLY A 40 0.46 17.08 7.34
N PHE A 41 0.73 16.32 8.40
CA PHE A 41 -0.16 16.25 9.56
C PHE A 41 -0.13 17.55 10.37
N ASP A 42 -1.31 18.08 10.65
CA ASP A 42 -1.52 19.27 11.48
C ASP A 42 -2.51 18.94 12.60
N GLN A 43 -2.00 18.87 13.83
CA GLN A 43 -2.81 18.53 14.99
C GLN A 43 -3.95 19.53 15.23
N ALA A 44 -3.77 20.81 14.87
CA ALA A 44 -4.82 21.82 15.05
C ALA A 44 -6.01 21.60 14.10
N LYS A 45 -5.82 20.85 13.01
CA LYS A 45 -6.87 20.47 12.06
C LYS A 45 -7.39 19.05 12.28
N ALA A 46 -6.78 18.28 13.18
CA ALA A 46 -7.23 16.94 13.52
C ALA A 46 -8.54 16.99 14.31
N ILE A 47 -9.36 15.93 14.18
CA ILE A 47 -10.61 15.76 14.94
C ILE A 47 -10.47 14.59 15.91
N SER A 48 -11.17 14.64 17.05
CA SER A 48 -11.23 13.52 17.98
C SER A 48 -11.94 12.32 17.34
N HIS A 49 -11.67 11.13 17.86
CA HIS A 49 -12.35 9.91 17.42
C HIS A 49 -13.88 10.03 17.57
N GLU A 50 -14.35 10.61 18.68
CA GLU A 50 -15.78 10.88 18.92
C GLU A 50 -16.38 11.81 17.85
N ALA A 51 -15.71 12.92 17.53
CA ALA A 51 -16.16 13.85 16.50
C ALA A 51 -16.16 13.23 15.10
N MET A 52 -15.19 12.36 14.81
CA MET A 52 -15.13 11.58 13.56
C MET A 52 -16.34 10.64 13.45
N ARG A 53 -16.59 9.85 14.50
CA ARG A 53 -17.74 8.93 14.58
C ARG A 53 -19.07 9.67 14.44
N ALA A 54 -19.27 10.76 15.18
CA ALA A 54 -20.48 11.57 15.10
C ALA A 54 -20.76 12.12 13.68
N ARG A 55 -19.70 12.40 12.90
CA ARG A 55 -19.81 12.94 11.54
C ARG A 55 -20.06 11.85 10.49
N TYR A 56 -19.40 10.71 10.60
CA TYR A 56 -19.34 9.72 9.50
C TYR A 56 -19.94 8.36 9.81
N ALA A 57 -20.16 8.00 11.08
CA ALA A 57 -20.68 6.67 11.46
C ALA A 57 -22.21 6.55 11.35
N LYS A 58 -22.86 7.33 10.46
CA LYS A 58 -24.28 7.11 10.17
C LYS A 58 -24.40 5.71 9.56
N ASN A 59 -24.89 4.76 10.36
CA ASN A 59 -25.21 3.35 10.08
C ASN A 59 -24.28 2.29 10.71
N ASP A 60 -23.52 2.64 11.76
CA ASP A 60 -22.87 1.64 12.62
C ASP A 60 -23.82 1.10 13.70
#